data_AF-A0A9X8T230-F1
#
_entry.id   AF-A0A9X8T230-F1
#
_cell.length_a   1.000
_cell.length_b   1.000
_cell.length_c   1.000
_cell.angle_alpha   90.00
_cell.angle_beta   90.00
_cell.angle_gamma   90.00
#
_symmetry.space_group_name_H-M   'P 1'
#
loop_
_entity.id
_entity.type
_entity.pdbx_description
1 polymer ?
#
loop_
_entity_poly.entity_id
_entity_poly.type
_entity_poly.pdbx_seq_one_letter_code
_entity_poly.pdbx_strand_id
1 'polypeptide(L)'
;MAIQEIKDTFFYKIDGQTIGYSLLQKSGLSLGQFYITISDRYNFNAGRDVDIYKVISSRQADVYKANKYNYQSLSETELSAPQPPTSPPAPKNDSLYQSITIDGRAIGRVICNNQVVWQKQGRSTSASGGWQQLWQGNLSLDDVRLPGYQIYFFKSDYDSFIRSATDLIGSYESINGNTLIARYDHSNNQLLVSGFGQNPVTIYGKN
;
A
#
# COMPACT_ATOMS: atom_id res chain seq x y z
N MET A 1 17.15 6.52 12.90
CA MET A 1 16.06 7.37 12.38
C MET A 1 15.15 7.69 13.56
N ALA A 2 14.98 8.98 13.83
CA ALA A 2 14.18 9.51 14.92
C ALA A 2 13.46 10.75 14.42
N ILE A 3 12.14 10.80 14.61
CA ILE A 3 11.33 11.95 14.23
C ILE A 3 11.65 13.10 15.19
N GLN A 4 12.11 14.23 14.64
CA GLN A 4 12.45 15.44 15.39
C GLN A 4 11.81 16.67 14.75
N GLU A 5 11.57 17.71 15.55
CA GLU A 5 11.21 19.01 15.00
C GLU A 5 12.37 19.58 14.19
N ILE A 6 12.05 20.18 13.04
CA ILE A 6 13.04 20.87 12.21
C ILE A 6 13.52 22.11 12.98
N LYS A 7 14.81 22.15 13.26
CA LYS A 7 15.48 23.26 13.94
C LYS A 7 15.24 24.57 13.19
N ASP A 8 15.05 25.65 13.94
CA ASP A 8 14.94 26.99 13.37
C ASP A 8 16.33 27.54 13.02
N THR A 9 16.83 27.12 11.86
CA THR A 9 18.17 27.44 11.37
C THR A 9 18.21 27.38 9.84
N PHE A 10 19.41 27.51 9.28
CA PHE A 10 19.66 27.36 7.87
C PHE A 10 20.21 25.97 7.52
N PHE A 11 19.90 25.53 6.31
CA PHE A 11 20.18 24.19 5.82
C PHE A 11 20.82 24.23 4.44
N TYR A 12 21.61 23.20 4.14
CA TYR A 12 22.03 22.87 2.79
C TYR A 12 21.35 21.60 2.33
N LYS A 13 20.84 21.61 1.10
CA LYS A 13 20.33 20.39 0.44
C LYS A 13 21.49 19.46 0.15
N ILE A 14 21.31 18.16 0.38
CA ILE A 14 22.24 17.13 -0.08
C ILE A 14 21.58 16.38 -1.23
N ASP A 15 22.34 16.19 -2.32
CA ASP A 15 21.93 15.43 -3.49
C ASP A 15 23.03 14.41 -3.84
N GLY A 16 22.72 13.12 -3.71
CA GLY A 16 23.74 12.07 -3.75
C GLY A 16 24.86 12.34 -2.74
N GLN A 17 26.11 12.42 -3.19
CA GLN A 17 27.26 12.68 -2.31
C GLN A 17 27.65 14.17 -2.25
N THR A 18 26.83 15.07 -2.79
CA THR A 18 27.16 16.49 -2.95
C THR A 18 26.28 17.40 -2.10
N ILE A 19 26.89 18.46 -1.56
CA ILE A 19 26.17 19.52 -0.85
C ILE A 19 25.82 20.61 -1.86
N GLY A 20 24.54 20.97 -1.95
CA GLY A 20 24.07 22.09 -2.76
C GLY A 20 24.65 23.43 -2.31
N TYR A 21 24.72 24.39 -3.23
CA TYR A 21 25.33 25.70 -2.96
C TYR A 21 24.40 26.67 -2.21
N SER A 22 23.09 26.48 -2.35
CA SER A 22 22.07 27.38 -1.79
C SER A 22 21.81 27.09 -0.31
N LEU A 23 21.83 28.17 0.48
CA LEU A 23 21.44 28.14 1.88
C LEU A 23 19.93 28.37 1.99
N LEU A 24 19.22 27.46 2.66
CA LEU A 24 17.77 27.45 2.75
C LEU A 24 17.30 27.64 4.19
N GLN A 25 16.26 28.45 4.38
CA GLN A 25 15.55 28.53 5.66
C GLN A 25 14.54 27.38 5.78
N LYS A 26 14.09 27.11 7.01
CA LYS A 26 13.09 26.05 7.33
C LYS A 26 11.86 26.05 6.41
N SER A 27 11.34 27.22 6.04
CA SER A 27 10.17 27.35 5.15
C SER A 27 10.45 26.98 3.69
N GLY A 28 11.72 27.00 3.27
CA GLY A 28 12.16 26.65 1.92
C GLY A 28 12.55 25.19 1.74
N LEU A 29 12.35 24.35 2.77
CA LEU A 29 12.66 22.93 2.70
C LEU A 29 11.54 22.17 1.99
N SER A 30 11.91 21.22 1.13
CA SER A 30 10.99 20.43 0.33
C SER A 30 10.75 19.06 0.94
N LEU A 31 9.50 18.59 0.89
CA LEU A 31 9.09 17.27 1.38
C LEU A 31 9.89 16.16 0.68
N GLY A 32 10.32 15.16 1.43
CA GLY A 32 11.07 14.00 0.95
C GLY A 32 12.54 14.27 0.60
N GLN A 33 13.00 15.52 0.70
CA GLN A 33 14.39 15.90 0.43
C GLN A 33 15.24 15.85 1.69
N PHE A 34 16.56 15.78 1.49
CA PHE A 34 17.56 15.61 2.55
C PHE A 34 18.40 16.87 2.73
N TYR A 35 18.66 17.18 4.00
CA TYR A 35 19.37 18.39 4.37
C TYR A 35 20.33 18.15 5.54
N ILE A 36 21.34 19.02 5.63
CA ILE A 36 22.18 19.19 6.83
C ILE A 36 22.09 20.63 7.31
N THR A 37 22.38 20.85 8.58
CA THR A 37 22.46 22.21 9.11
C THR A 37 23.68 22.95 8.56
N ILE A 38 23.63 24.29 8.59
CA ILE A 38 24.75 25.14 8.20
C ILE A 38 26.06 24.78 8.94
N SER A 39 25.97 24.44 10.24
CA SER A 39 27.13 24.07 11.06
C SER A 39 27.78 22.74 10.64
N ASP A 40 27.04 21.87 9.97
CA ASP A 40 27.50 20.53 9.63
C ASP A 40 28.15 20.43 8.25
N ARG A 41 28.12 21.51 7.44
CA ARG A 41 28.67 21.51 6.07
C ARG A 41 30.13 21.06 6.02
N TYR A 42 30.99 21.62 6.86
CA TYR A 42 32.41 21.28 6.89
C TYR A 42 32.65 19.86 7.41
N ASN A 43 31.89 19.44 8.42
CA ASN A 43 31.98 18.09 8.99
C ASN A 43 31.57 17.02 7.96
N PHE A 44 30.48 17.25 7.22
CA PHE A 44 30.03 16.34 6.16
C PHE A 44 31.07 16.22 5.05
N ASN A 45 31.63 17.35 4.58
CA ASN A 45 32.71 17.36 3.58
C ASN A 45 33.97 16.62 4.05
N ALA A 46 34.30 16.74 5.34
CA ALA A 46 35.39 16.02 5.97
C ALA A 46 35.10 14.52 6.20
N GLY A 47 33.90 14.03 5.86
CA GLY A 47 33.51 12.64 6.04
C GLY A 47 33.20 12.26 7.48
N ARG A 48 32.89 13.24 8.34
CA ARG A 48 32.45 13.01 9.72
C ARG A 48 30.94 12.80 9.77
N ASP A 49 30.48 12.06 10.77
CA ASP A 49 29.06 11.85 11.00
C ASP A 49 28.40 13.14 11.45
N VAL A 50 27.30 13.48 10.78
CA VAL A 50 26.45 14.65 11.05
C VAL A 50 25.00 14.21 11.08
N ASP A 51 24.12 15.10 11.53
CA ASP A 51 22.67 14.85 11.50
C ASP A 51 22.12 15.15 10.10
N ILE A 52 21.55 14.13 9.46
CA ILE A 52 20.84 14.24 8.19
C ILE A 52 19.34 14.39 8.46
N TYR A 53 18.71 15.39 7.88
CA TYR A 53 17.29 15.70 8.02
C TYR A 53 16.55 15.30 6.74
N LYS A 54 15.78 14.20 6.75
CA LYS A 54 14.79 13.87 5.70
C LYS A 54 13.47 14.55 6.05
N VAL A 55 13.06 15.54 5.27
CA VAL A 55 11.86 16.35 5.58
C VAL A 55 10.60 15.53 5.34
N ILE A 56 9.79 15.29 6.38
CA ILE A 56 8.56 14.50 6.30
C ILE A 56 7.29 15.34 6.49
N SER A 57 7.42 16.56 7.00
CA SER A 57 6.34 17.55 7.04
C SER A 57 6.92 18.96 7.18
N SER A 58 6.05 19.98 7.21
CA SER A 58 6.47 21.38 7.41
C SER A 58 7.11 21.65 8.77
N ARG A 59 6.97 20.73 9.74
CA ARG A 59 7.51 20.88 11.10
C ARG A 59 8.47 19.79 11.51
N GLN A 60 8.44 18.63 10.85
CA GLN A 60 9.17 17.44 11.29
C GLN A 60 10.08 16.90 10.19
N ALA A 61 11.22 16.38 10.62
CA ALA A 61 12.13 15.60 9.81
C ALA A 61 12.43 14.27 10.51
N ASP A 62 12.66 13.23 9.73
CA ASP A 62 13.34 12.05 10.23
C ASP A 62 14.85 12.32 10.23
N VAL A 63 15.44 12.25 11.42
CA VAL A 63 16.85 12.59 11.64
C VAL A 63 17.65 11.33 11.95
N TYR A 64 18.78 11.18 11.26
CA TYR A 64 19.73 10.10 11.50
C TYR A 64 21.17 10.57 11.31
N LYS A 65 22.11 9.88 11.95
CA LYS A 65 23.54 10.17 11.79
C LYS A 65 24.11 9.44 10.58
N ALA A 66 24.79 10.18 9.71
CA ALA A 66 25.54 9.66 8.58
C ALA A 66 26.61 10.66 8.14
N ASN A 67 27.50 10.24 7.26
CA ASN A 67 28.55 11.02 6.63
C ASN A 67 28.50 10.87 5.10
N LYS A 68 29.36 11.57 4.36
CA LYS A 68 29.32 11.56 2.88
C LYS A 68 29.52 10.18 2.22
N TYR A 69 30.06 9.18 2.94
CA TYR A 69 30.33 7.86 2.39
C TYR A 69 29.19 6.86 2.63
N ASN A 70 28.45 7.01 3.72
CA ASN A 70 27.35 6.12 4.09
C ASN A 70 25.97 6.81 4.02
N TYR A 71 25.93 8.11 3.74
CA TYR A 71 24.71 8.80 3.38
C TYR A 71 24.16 8.19 2.10
N GLN A 72 23.08 7.44 2.26
CA GLN A 72 22.26 7.02 1.15
C GLN A 72 21.24 8.13 0.91
N SER A 73 21.53 8.96 -0.09
CA SER A 73 20.46 9.51 -0.91
C SER A 73 19.66 8.29 -1.35
N LEU A 74 18.42 8.15 -0.90
CA LEU A 74 17.52 7.14 -1.45
C LEU A 74 17.27 7.54 -2.91
N SER A 75 18.17 7.09 -3.78
CA SER A 75 18.28 7.51 -5.18
C SER A 75 17.02 7.12 -5.93
N GLU A 76 16.30 8.13 -6.41
CA GLU A 76 15.38 8.17 -7.57
C GLU A 76 14.32 7.08 -7.76
N THR A 77 14.16 6.15 -6.82
CA THR A 77 13.02 5.23 -6.78
C THR A 77 11.97 5.66 -5.73
N GLU A 78 12.28 6.67 -4.92
CA GLU A 78 11.39 7.21 -3.88
C GLU A 78 10.78 8.60 -4.18
N LEU A 79 11.05 9.20 -5.35
CA LEU A 79 10.65 10.59 -5.65
C LEU A 79 9.25 10.78 -6.28
N SER A 80 8.42 9.75 -6.37
CA SER A 80 7.00 9.87 -6.75
C SER A 80 6.07 9.81 -5.54
N ALA A 81 6.18 10.81 -4.64
CA ALA A 81 5.17 11.31 -3.69
C ALA A 81 4.44 10.31 -2.73
N PRO A 82 3.76 10.84 -1.71
CA PRO A 82 4.02 10.58 -0.30
C PRO A 82 3.63 9.17 0.18
N GLN A 83 4.53 8.52 0.93
CA GLN A 83 4.16 7.44 1.85
C GLN A 83 3.35 8.02 3.03
N PRO A 84 2.14 7.50 3.33
CA PRO A 84 1.53 7.66 4.64
C PRO A 84 2.37 6.89 5.69
N PRO A 85 2.25 7.21 6.99
CA PRO A 85 3.13 6.71 8.03
C PRO A 85 3.10 5.18 8.12
N THR A 86 4.25 4.61 8.50
CA THR A 86 4.35 3.25 9.03
C THR A 86 3.26 3.04 10.07
N SER A 87 2.47 1.99 9.87
CA SER A 87 1.38 1.58 10.74
C SER A 87 1.79 1.70 12.22
N PRO A 88 0.89 2.15 13.12
CA PRO A 88 1.01 1.82 14.53
C PRO A 88 1.28 0.31 14.65
N PRO A 89 1.95 -0.18 15.72
CA PRO A 89 2.00 -1.62 15.97
C PRO A 89 0.59 -2.14 15.79
N ALA A 90 0.44 -3.18 14.95
CA ALA A 90 -0.86 -3.68 14.55
C ALA A 90 -1.76 -3.65 15.78
N PRO A 91 -2.85 -2.84 15.79
CA PRO A 91 -3.79 -2.98 16.88
C PRO A 91 -4.12 -4.47 16.87
N LYS A 92 -4.01 -5.11 18.04
CA LYS A 92 -4.74 -6.35 18.29
C LYS A 92 -6.09 -6.14 17.63
N ASN A 93 -6.37 -6.97 16.64
CA ASN A 93 -7.41 -6.72 15.66
C ASN A 93 -8.77 -6.92 16.33
N ASP A 94 -9.11 -6.00 17.22
CA ASP A 94 -10.41 -5.85 17.84
C ASP A 94 -11.14 -4.83 16.97
N SER A 95 -11.63 -5.33 15.83
CA SER A 95 -12.82 -4.85 15.11
C SER A 95 -13.19 -3.36 15.23
N LEU A 96 -12.76 -2.47 14.32
CA LEU A 96 -13.20 -1.05 14.42
C LEU A 96 -13.65 -0.29 13.15
N TYR A 97 -13.59 -0.85 11.93
CA TYR A 97 -14.16 -0.15 10.75
C TYR A 97 -15.10 -1.04 9.93
N GLN A 98 -16.39 -0.99 10.26
CA GLN A 98 -17.44 -1.83 9.66
C GLN A 98 -18.06 -1.24 8.37
N SER A 99 -17.94 0.07 8.12
CA SER A 99 -18.51 0.72 6.93
C SER A 99 -17.98 2.13 6.71
N ILE A 100 -17.82 2.53 5.44
CA ILE A 100 -17.50 3.90 5.02
C ILE A 100 -18.67 4.45 4.20
N THR A 101 -19.10 5.68 4.47
CA THR A 101 -20.18 6.37 3.73
C THR A 101 -19.77 7.79 3.35
N ILE A 102 -20.05 8.19 2.10
CA ILE A 102 -19.89 9.58 1.61
C ILE A 102 -21.25 10.02 1.09
N ASP A 103 -21.76 11.17 1.55
CA ASP A 103 -23.08 11.71 1.18
C ASP A 103 -24.23 10.69 1.31
N GLY A 104 -24.19 9.88 2.38
CA GLY A 104 -25.17 8.82 2.63
C GLY A 104 -25.04 7.58 1.73
N ARG A 105 -24.07 7.54 0.83
CA ARG A 105 -23.80 6.39 -0.06
C ARG A 105 -22.69 5.52 0.52
N ALA A 106 -22.92 4.22 0.57
CA ALA A 106 -21.92 3.26 1.04
C ALA A 106 -20.77 3.12 0.04
N ILE A 107 -19.53 3.20 0.54
CA ILE A 107 -18.32 2.97 -0.23
C ILE A 107 -17.98 1.48 -0.19
N GLY A 108 -17.85 0.87 -1.37
CA GLY A 108 -17.52 -0.56 -1.50
C GLY A 108 -16.02 -0.84 -1.38
N ARG A 109 -15.16 0.11 -1.76
CA ARG A 109 -13.70 -0.04 -1.81
C ARG A 109 -13.02 1.31 -1.69
N VAL A 110 -11.87 1.34 -1.02
CA VAL A 110 -10.93 2.47 -0.99
C VAL A 110 -9.62 1.99 -1.61
N ILE A 111 -9.17 2.70 -2.65
CA ILE A 111 -7.89 2.47 -3.31
C ILE A 111 -7.02 3.71 -3.08
N CYS A 112 -5.80 3.49 -2.62
CA CYS A 112 -4.78 4.53 -2.54
C CYS A 112 -3.53 4.04 -3.26
N ASN A 113 -2.96 4.86 -4.15
CA ASN A 113 -1.77 4.50 -4.94
C ASN A 113 -1.90 3.15 -5.66
N ASN A 114 -3.05 2.93 -6.31
CA ASN A 114 -3.43 1.66 -6.94
C ASN A 114 -3.55 0.45 -6.00
N GLN A 115 -3.32 0.59 -4.70
CA GLN A 115 -3.46 -0.48 -3.72
C GLN A 115 -4.79 -0.39 -2.99
N VAL A 116 -5.46 -1.53 -2.83
CA VAL A 116 -6.68 -1.63 -2.03
C VAL A 116 -6.32 -1.55 -0.55
N VAL A 117 -6.57 -0.39 0.08
CA VAL A 117 -6.27 -0.16 1.52
C VAL A 117 -7.43 -0.55 2.43
N TRP A 118 -8.64 -0.56 1.90
CA TRP A 118 -9.82 -1.06 2.57
C TRP A 118 -10.82 -1.50 1.51
N GLN A 119 -11.44 -2.64 1.71
CA GLN A 119 -12.60 -3.05 0.95
C GLN A 119 -13.66 -3.45 1.94
N LYS A 120 -14.92 -3.10 1.65
CA LYS A 120 -16.04 -3.66 2.37
C LYS A 120 -15.95 -5.17 2.18
N GLN A 121 -15.47 -5.88 3.20
CA GLN A 121 -15.58 -7.31 3.23
C GLN A 121 -17.08 -7.58 3.15
N GLY A 122 -17.50 -8.20 2.04
CA GLY A 122 -18.83 -8.77 2.00
C GLY A 122 -18.92 -9.63 3.24
N ARG A 123 -19.80 -9.27 4.18
CA ARG A 123 -20.14 -10.19 5.27
C ARG A 123 -20.40 -11.52 4.59
N SER A 124 -19.71 -12.57 5.01
CA SER A 124 -20.08 -13.94 4.66
C SER A 124 -21.50 -14.16 5.15
N THR A 125 -22.47 -13.79 4.34
CA THR A 125 -23.84 -14.25 4.50
C THR A 125 -23.84 -15.65 3.92
N SER A 126 -24.21 -16.62 4.74
CA SER A 126 -24.52 -17.96 4.26
C SER A 126 -25.55 -17.81 3.14
N ALA A 127 -25.14 -18.10 1.91
CA ALA A 127 -26.08 -18.26 0.82
C ALA A 127 -26.77 -19.63 1.02
N SER A 128 -28.08 -19.69 0.78
CA SER A 128 -28.82 -20.95 0.82
C SER A 128 -28.12 -22.02 -0.03
N GLY A 129 -28.00 -23.25 0.48
CA GLY A 129 -27.37 -24.36 -0.25
C GLY A 129 -25.90 -24.67 0.12
N GLY A 130 -25.39 -24.12 1.23
CA GLY A 130 -24.05 -24.41 1.75
C GLY A 130 -22.93 -23.58 1.13
N TRP A 131 -23.28 -22.54 0.38
CA TRP A 131 -22.32 -21.59 -0.20
C TRP A 131 -22.05 -20.45 0.77
N GLN A 132 -20.78 -20.12 0.97
CA GLN A 132 -20.36 -18.98 1.76
C GLN A 132 -19.86 -17.88 0.84
N GLN A 133 -20.46 -16.69 0.89
CA GLN A 133 -19.92 -15.54 0.15
C GLN A 133 -18.56 -15.15 0.74
N LEU A 134 -17.53 -15.13 -0.10
CA LEU A 134 -16.17 -14.79 0.29
C LEU A 134 -15.83 -13.35 -0.07
N TRP A 135 -16.32 -12.87 -1.22
CA TRP A 135 -15.94 -11.58 -1.75
C TRP A 135 -16.95 -11.02 -2.75
N GLN A 136 -17.02 -9.70 -2.85
CA GLN A 136 -17.77 -8.99 -3.88
C GLN A 136 -17.07 -7.69 -4.25
N GLY A 137 -16.90 -7.43 -5.54
CA GLY A 137 -16.35 -6.17 -6.04
C GLY A 137 -15.89 -6.25 -7.48
N ASN A 138 -15.24 -5.18 -7.95
CA ASN A 138 -14.63 -5.14 -9.28
C ASN A 138 -13.21 -5.71 -9.21
N LEU A 139 -12.88 -6.58 -10.17
CA LEU A 139 -11.55 -7.17 -10.27
C LEU A 139 -10.48 -6.11 -10.54
N SER A 140 -9.26 -6.40 -10.08
CA SER A 140 -8.06 -5.61 -10.32
C SER A 140 -6.87 -6.53 -10.58
N LEU A 141 -5.78 -5.97 -11.10
CA LEU A 141 -4.55 -6.72 -11.32
C LEU A 141 -3.92 -7.21 -10.01
N ASP A 142 -4.25 -6.58 -8.89
CA ASP A 142 -3.86 -7.07 -7.57
C ASP A 142 -4.68 -8.30 -7.16
N ASP A 143 -3.97 -9.29 -6.62
CA ASP A 143 -4.61 -10.50 -6.12
C ASP A 143 -5.41 -10.23 -4.84
N VAL A 144 -6.69 -10.57 -4.89
CA VAL A 144 -7.53 -10.76 -3.72
C VAL A 144 -7.23 -12.15 -3.14
N ARG A 145 -6.90 -12.20 -1.86
CA ARG A 145 -6.65 -13.45 -1.13
C ARG A 145 -7.90 -13.88 -0.37
N LEU A 146 -8.40 -15.07 -0.67
CA LEU A 146 -9.63 -15.62 -0.09
C LEU A 146 -9.34 -16.96 0.59
N PRO A 147 -10.12 -17.33 1.63
CA PRO A 147 -9.93 -18.62 2.30
C PRO A 147 -10.12 -19.80 1.34
N GLY A 148 -9.41 -20.89 1.61
CA GLY A 148 -9.50 -22.12 0.82
C GLY A 148 -10.77 -22.92 1.04
N TYR A 149 -11.40 -23.34 -0.05
CA TYR A 149 -12.57 -24.22 -0.14
C TYR A 149 -12.36 -25.26 -1.26
N GLN A 150 -13.11 -26.36 -1.22
CA GLN A 150 -13.04 -27.41 -2.25
C GLN A 150 -13.60 -26.96 -3.60
N ILE A 151 -14.67 -26.16 -3.58
CA ILE A 151 -15.34 -25.64 -4.78
C ILE A 151 -15.65 -24.15 -4.63
N TYR A 152 -15.56 -23.44 -5.75
CA TYR A 152 -15.82 -22.01 -5.85
C TYR A 152 -16.87 -21.72 -6.89
N PHE A 153 -17.72 -20.75 -6.60
CA PHE A 153 -18.75 -20.23 -7.49
C PHE A 153 -18.49 -18.75 -7.75
N PHE A 154 -18.33 -18.41 -9.02
CA PHE A 154 -18.08 -17.05 -9.48
C PHE A 154 -19.32 -16.55 -10.20
N LYS A 155 -19.80 -15.36 -9.84
CA LYS A 155 -21.02 -14.77 -10.40
C LYS A 155 -20.84 -13.30 -10.71
N SER A 156 -21.29 -12.86 -11.88
CA SER A 156 -21.42 -11.44 -12.24
C SER A 156 -22.73 -11.26 -13.00
N ASP A 157 -23.66 -10.47 -12.44
CA ASP A 157 -25.05 -10.37 -12.89
C ASP A 157 -25.71 -11.74 -13.15
N TYR A 158 -25.98 -12.06 -14.42
CA TYR A 158 -26.62 -13.29 -14.87
C TYR A 158 -25.61 -14.38 -15.28
N ASP A 159 -24.34 -14.02 -15.48
CA ASP A 159 -23.30 -14.96 -15.83
C ASP A 159 -22.68 -15.57 -14.58
N SER A 160 -22.37 -16.87 -14.66
CA SER A 160 -21.72 -17.56 -13.55
C SER A 160 -21.07 -18.86 -13.97
N PHE A 161 -20.11 -19.31 -13.16
CA PHE A 161 -19.48 -20.61 -13.33
C PHE A 161 -18.97 -21.18 -12.01
N ILE A 162 -18.78 -22.49 -11.97
CA ILE A 162 -18.26 -23.24 -10.82
C ILE A 162 -16.96 -23.92 -11.21
N ARG A 163 -15.97 -23.91 -10.31
CA ARG A 163 -14.68 -24.61 -10.45
C ARG A 163 -14.30 -25.29 -9.14
N SER A 164 -13.66 -26.45 -9.23
CA SER A 164 -12.99 -27.04 -8.07
C SER A 164 -11.67 -26.33 -7.82
N ALA A 165 -11.16 -26.39 -6.58
CA ALA A 165 -9.85 -25.85 -6.24
C ALA A 165 -8.73 -26.45 -7.11
N THR A 166 -8.85 -27.73 -7.48
CA THR A 166 -7.87 -28.45 -8.30
C THR A 166 -7.88 -28.01 -9.76
N ASP A 167 -8.99 -27.44 -10.25
CA ASP A 167 -9.08 -26.93 -11.63
C ASP A 167 -8.53 -25.51 -11.76
N LEU A 168 -8.36 -24.80 -10.63
CA LEU A 168 -7.91 -23.41 -10.58
C LEU A 168 -6.37 -23.34 -10.50
N ILE A 169 -5.69 -23.75 -11.56
CA ILE A 169 -4.22 -23.65 -11.68
C ILE A 169 -3.90 -22.60 -12.76
N GLY A 170 -4.01 -21.32 -12.40
CA GLY A 170 -3.77 -20.22 -13.35
C GLY A 170 -4.81 -20.16 -14.48
N SER A 171 -6.05 -20.58 -14.20
CA SER A 171 -7.14 -20.56 -15.17
C SER A 171 -7.56 -19.12 -15.49
N TYR A 172 -7.66 -18.83 -16.78
CA TYR A 172 -8.25 -17.60 -17.30
C TYR A 172 -9.71 -17.87 -17.68
N GLU A 173 -10.62 -17.11 -17.10
CA GLU A 173 -12.05 -17.23 -17.36
C GLU A 173 -12.63 -15.85 -17.71
N SER A 174 -13.61 -15.83 -18.60
CA SER A 174 -14.38 -14.61 -18.89
C SER A 174 -15.76 -14.71 -18.27
N ILE A 175 -16.21 -13.67 -17.59
CA ILE A 175 -17.53 -13.61 -16.95
C ILE A 175 -18.11 -12.21 -17.04
N ASN A 176 -19.26 -12.05 -17.71
CA ASN A 176 -19.91 -10.76 -17.91
C ASN A 176 -18.94 -9.66 -18.39
N GLY A 177 -18.11 -9.96 -19.38
CA GLY A 177 -17.10 -9.02 -19.91
C GLY A 177 -15.90 -8.74 -18.99
N ASN A 178 -15.79 -9.39 -17.84
CA ASN A 178 -14.58 -9.37 -17.01
C ASN A 178 -13.65 -10.50 -17.42
N THR A 179 -12.35 -10.26 -17.40
CA THR A 179 -11.32 -11.32 -17.42
C THR A 179 -10.88 -11.62 -16.00
N LEU A 180 -11.03 -12.86 -15.59
CA LEU A 180 -10.72 -13.35 -14.25
C LEU A 180 -9.56 -14.35 -14.31
N ILE A 181 -8.61 -14.18 -13.40
CA ILE A 181 -7.48 -15.07 -13.16
C ILE A 181 -7.67 -15.61 -11.76
N ALA A 182 -7.90 -16.91 -11.65
CA ALA A 182 -8.02 -17.58 -10.36
C ALA A 182 -6.98 -18.69 -10.24
N ARG A 183 -6.29 -18.72 -9.11
CA ARG A 183 -5.33 -19.77 -8.78
C ARG A 183 -5.48 -20.22 -7.33
N TYR A 184 -5.49 -21.53 -7.12
CA TYR A 184 -5.46 -22.12 -5.80
C TYR A 184 -4.03 -22.31 -5.33
N ASP A 185 -3.67 -21.61 -4.27
CA ASP A 185 -2.38 -21.73 -3.61
C ASP A 185 -2.48 -22.79 -2.51
N HIS A 186 -2.07 -24.01 -2.86
CA HIS A 186 -2.08 -25.17 -1.99
C HIS A 186 -1.19 -24.99 -0.75
N SER A 187 -0.10 -24.22 -0.86
CA SER A 187 0.85 -24.03 0.24
C SER A 187 0.26 -23.20 1.38
N ASN A 188 -0.57 -22.23 1.04
CA ASN A 188 -1.21 -21.33 2.01
C ASN A 188 -2.71 -21.59 2.19
N ASN A 189 -3.25 -22.65 1.55
CA ASN A 189 -4.66 -23.02 1.58
C ASN A 189 -5.60 -21.84 1.28
N GLN A 190 -5.31 -21.13 0.19
CA GLN A 190 -6.00 -19.89 -0.18
C GLN A 190 -6.31 -19.86 -1.68
N LEU A 191 -7.40 -19.19 -2.03
CA LEU A 191 -7.69 -18.80 -3.40
C LEU A 191 -7.13 -17.40 -3.64
N LEU A 192 -6.39 -17.24 -4.75
CA LEU A 192 -5.90 -15.95 -5.22
C LEU A 192 -6.68 -15.59 -6.49
N VAL A 193 -7.32 -14.43 -6.48
CA VAL A 193 -8.15 -13.95 -7.60
C VAL A 193 -7.72 -12.55 -8.01
N SER A 194 -7.37 -12.40 -9.28
CA SER A 194 -7.10 -11.12 -9.92
C SER A 194 -7.83 -11.05 -11.26
N GLY A 195 -7.76 -9.91 -11.94
CA GLY A 195 -8.39 -9.75 -13.23
C GLY A 195 -8.62 -8.30 -13.61
N PHE A 196 -9.38 -8.09 -14.67
CA PHE A 196 -9.76 -6.76 -15.13
C PHE A 196 -11.18 -6.77 -15.71
N GLY A 197 -11.89 -5.68 -15.50
CA GLY A 197 -13.26 -5.50 -15.99
C GLY A 197 -14.03 -4.49 -15.16
N GLN A 198 -15.19 -4.08 -15.65
CA GLN A 198 -16.01 -3.03 -15.03
C GLN A 198 -17.21 -3.56 -14.25
N ASN A 199 -17.54 -4.84 -14.43
CA ASN A 199 -18.72 -5.44 -13.81
C ASN A 199 -18.35 -6.12 -12.48
N PRO A 200 -19.13 -5.92 -11.41
CA PRO A 200 -18.84 -6.53 -10.13
C PRO A 200 -18.95 -8.06 -10.20
N VAL A 201 -18.00 -8.73 -9.59
CA VAL A 201 -17.97 -10.19 -9.42
C VAL A 201 -18.21 -10.51 -7.95
N THR A 202 -19.02 -11.53 -7.69
CA THR A 202 -19.23 -12.12 -6.37
C THR A 202 -18.66 -13.54 -6.37
N ILE A 203 -17.91 -13.88 -5.34
CA ILE A 203 -17.22 -15.16 -5.21
C ILE A 203 -17.72 -15.86 -3.97
N TYR A 204 -18.08 -17.13 -4.11
CA TYR A 204 -18.53 -17.99 -3.03
C TYR A 204 -17.64 -19.23 -2.94
N GLY A 205 -17.50 -19.76 -1.73
CA GLY A 205 -16.79 -21.01 -1.45
C GLY A 205 -17.71 -22.03 -0.78
N LYS A 206 -17.46 -23.31 -1.04
CA LYS A 206 -18.13 -24.43 -0.39
C LYS A 206 -17.16 -25.61 -0.24
N ASN A 207 -17.25 -26.28 0.90
CA ASN A 207 -16.58 -27.57 1.14
C ASN A 207 -17.50 -28.73 0.77
#